data_AF-A0A5F5PGN0-F1
#
_entry.id   AF-A0A5F5PGN0-F1
#
_cell.length_a   1.000
_cell.length_b   1.000
_cell.length_c   1.000
_cell.angle_alpha   90.00
_cell.angle_beta   90.00
_cell.angle_gamma   90.00
#
_symmetry.space_group_name_H-M   'P 1'
#
loop_
_entity.id
_entity.type
_entity.pdbx_description
1 polymer ?
#
loop_
_entity_poly.entity_id
_entity_poly.type
_entity_poly.pdbx_seq_one_letter_code
_entity_poly.pdbx_strand_id
1 'polypeptide(L)'
;MEKAAGDEAYFQRSSLFWLTVITLSFGYYTWVVFWPQSIPYQNLGPLGPFTQYLVDHHHALLRNGYWLAWLIHVGESLCAVVLCKSKGITDGRAQLLWFLQTFLFGIASLSILIAYRPKHQKQT
;
A
#
# COMPACT_ATOMS: atom_id res chain seq x y z
N MET A 1 27.91 -8.65 -19.54
CA MET A 1 26.50 -8.25 -19.28
C MET A 1 26.44 -7.62 -17.90
N GLU A 2 26.67 -6.32 -17.84
CA GLU A 2 26.68 -5.52 -16.61
C GLU A 2 25.59 -4.46 -16.78
N LYS A 3 24.35 -4.79 -16.40
CA LYS A 3 23.21 -3.87 -16.59
C LYS A 3 22.03 -4.08 -15.62
N ALA A 4 22.30 -4.55 -14.40
CA ALA A 4 21.25 -4.72 -13.38
C ALA A 4 21.61 -4.15 -12.00
N ALA A 5 22.86 -3.78 -11.73
CA ALA A 5 23.29 -3.36 -10.39
C ALA A 5 22.92 -1.91 -10.02
N GLY A 6 22.53 -1.06 -10.99
CA GLY A 6 22.19 0.35 -10.77
C GLY A 6 20.73 0.61 -10.36
N ASP A 7 19.78 -0.13 -10.94
CA ASP A 7 18.33 0.10 -10.70
C ASP A 7 17.90 -0.36 -9.29
N GLU A 8 18.52 -1.42 -8.76
CA GLU A 8 18.22 -1.92 -7.41
C GLU A 8 18.79 -1.04 -6.28
N ALA A 9 19.73 -0.14 -6.59
CA ALA A 9 20.36 0.71 -5.58
C ALA A 9 19.37 1.71 -4.93
N TYR A 10 18.26 2.03 -5.61
CA TYR A 10 17.30 3.06 -5.21
C TYR A 10 15.95 2.54 -4.72
N PHE A 11 15.71 1.22 -4.75
CA PHE A 11 14.44 0.63 -4.31
C PHE A 11 14.63 -0.24 -3.08
N GLN A 12 13.83 0.03 -2.04
CA GLN A 12 13.80 -0.78 -0.83
C GLN A 12 12.40 -1.35 -0.62
N ARG A 13 12.34 -2.69 -0.58
CA ARG A 13 11.09 -3.42 -0.40
C ARG A 13 10.50 -3.18 0.99
N SER A 14 9.19 -3.00 1.06
CA SER A 14 8.46 -2.95 2.33
C SER A 14 8.51 -4.28 3.08
N SER A 15 8.43 -4.23 4.41
CA SER A 15 8.49 -5.42 5.27
C SER A 15 7.40 -6.42 4.90
N LEU A 16 7.76 -7.71 4.80
CA LEU A 16 6.83 -8.79 4.51
C LEU A 16 5.67 -8.86 5.52
N PHE A 17 5.94 -8.47 6.78
CA PHE A 17 4.91 -8.38 7.80
C PHE A 17 3.83 -7.36 7.41
N TRP A 18 4.23 -6.13 7.07
CA TRP A 18 3.31 -5.07 6.66
C TRP A 18 2.61 -5.37 5.33
N LEU A 19 3.35 -5.96 4.39
CA LEU A 19 2.79 -6.45 3.13
C LEU A 19 1.63 -7.42 3.39
N THR A 20 1.84 -8.40 4.27
CA THR A 20 0.83 -9.41 4.60
C THR A 20 -0.36 -8.79 5.31
N VAL A 21 -0.12 -7.97 6.34
CA VAL A 21 -1.18 -7.32 7.12
C VAL A 21 -2.07 -6.45 6.22
N ILE A 22 -1.47 -5.63 5.37
CA ILE A 22 -2.23 -4.73 4.48
C ILE A 22 -2.98 -5.53 3.43
N THR A 23 -2.34 -6.51 2.79
CA THR A 23 -2.99 -7.34 1.76
C THR A 23 -4.20 -8.09 2.34
N LEU A 24 -4.06 -8.72 3.50
CA LEU A 24 -5.16 -9.42 4.15
C LEU A 24 -6.27 -8.47 4.59
N SER A 25 -5.92 -7.31 5.15
CA SER A 25 -6.89 -6.32 5.62
C SER A 25 -7.69 -5.72 4.46
N PHE A 26 -7.01 -5.31 3.39
CA PHE A 26 -7.64 -4.70 2.21
C PHE A 26 -8.42 -5.73 1.39
N GLY A 27 -7.92 -6.98 1.33
CA GLY A 27 -8.63 -8.11 0.73
C GLY A 27 -9.91 -8.44 1.50
N TYR A 28 -9.84 -8.52 2.83
CA TYR A 28 -11.02 -8.70 3.68
C TYR A 28 -12.02 -7.55 3.50
N TYR A 29 -11.54 -6.30 3.50
CA TYR A 29 -12.43 -5.15 3.29
C TYR A 29 -13.12 -5.17 1.92
N THR A 30 -12.40 -5.55 0.86
CA THR A 30 -12.96 -5.76 -0.48
C THR A 30 -14.04 -6.84 -0.44
N TRP A 31 -13.79 -7.96 0.25
CA TRP A 31 -14.77 -9.02 0.41
C TRP A 31 -16.04 -8.52 1.12
N VAL A 32 -15.88 -7.76 2.21
CA VAL A 32 -16.98 -7.18 2.97
C VAL A 32 -17.85 -6.25 2.12
N VAL A 33 -17.21 -5.41 1.29
CA VAL A 33 -17.91 -4.37 0.52
C VAL A 33 -18.64 -4.93 -0.70
N PHE A 34 -18.03 -5.89 -1.41
CA PHE A 34 -18.57 -6.38 -2.69
C PHE A 34 -19.27 -7.72 -2.58
N TRP A 35 -18.92 -8.53 -1.58
CA TRP A 35 -19.48 -9.88 -1.45
C TRP A 35 -19.76 -10.26 0.02
N PRO A 36 -20.51 -9.42 0.76
CA PRO A 36 -20.79 -9.63 2.18
C PRO A 36 -21.50 -10.97 2.44
N GLN A 37 -22.34 -11.41 1.50
CA GLN A 37 -23.15 -12.62 1.66
C GLN A 37 -22.35 -13.93 1.75
N SER A 38 -21.09 -13.95 1.29
CA SER A 38 -20.25 -15.14 1.47
C SER A 38 -19.25 -15.03 2.61
N ILE A 39 -19.32 -13.98 3.43
CA ILE A 39 -18.49 -13.88 4.62
C ILE A 39 -19.00 -14.87 5.66
N PRO A 40 -18.14 -15.76 6.19
CA PRO A 40 -18.54 -16.71 7.23
C PRO A 40 -18.55 -16.02 8.59
N TYR A 41 -19.50 -15.10 8.82
CA TYR A 41 -19.55 -14.26 10.04
C TYR A 41 -19.44 -15.07 11.34
N GLN A 42 -20.07 -16.26 11.40
CA GLN A 42 -20.03 -17.13 12.59
C GLN A 42 -18.62 -17.66 12.91
N ASN A 43 -17.73 -17.77 11.93
CA ASN A 43 -16.38 -18.30 12.11
C ASN A 43 -15.34 -17.20 12.44
N LEU A 44 -15.74 -15.92 12.39
CA LEU A 44 -14.85 -14.78 12.61
C LEU A 44 -14.76 -14.35 14.10
N GLY A 45 -15.41 -15.09 15.00
CA GLY A 45 -15.50 -14.73 16.42
C GLY A 45 -16.12 -13.34 16.60
N PRO A 46 -15.56 -12.45 17.44
CA PRO A 46 -16.16 -11.14 17.71
C PRO A 46 -16.19 -10.21 16.49
N LEU A 47 -15.30 -10.41 15.50
CA LEU A 47 -15.30 -9.62 14.26
C LEU A 47 -16.52 -9.90 13.39
N GLY A 48 -17.11 -11.10 13.50
CA GLY A 48 -18.26 -11.52 12.72
C GLY A 48 -19.48 -10.64 12.95
N PRO A 49 -20.06 -10.63 14.16
CA PRO A 49 -21.21 -9.79 14.50
C PRO A 49 -20.96 -8.30 14.27
N PHE A 50 -19.74 -7.81 14.53
CA PHE A 50 -19.37 -6.42 14.28
C PHE A 50 -19.41 -6.08 12.78
N THR A 51 -18.78 -6.91 11.95
CA THR A 51 -18.76 -6.71 10.49
C THR A 51 -20.17 -6.84 9.93
N GLN A 52 -20.95 -7.81 10.41
CA GLN A 52 -22.35 -8.00 10.00
C GLN A 52 -23.20 -6.77 10.35
N TYR A 53 -23.06 -6.23 11.57
CA TYR A 53 -23.75 -5.00 11.95
C TYR A 53 -23.43 -3.82 11.02
N LEU A 54 -22.15 -3.64 10.67
CA LEU A 54 -21.72 -2.60 9.73
C LEU A 54 -22.27 -2.81 8.31
N VAL A 55 -22.32 -4.05 7.85
CA VAL A 55 -22.91 -4.40 6.55
C VAL A 55 -24.40 -4.11 6.54
N ASP A 56 -25.12 -4.52 7.59
CA ASP A 56 -26.59 -4.41 7.64
C ASP A 56 -27.07 -2.97 7.85
N HIS A 57 -26.34 -2.17 8.63
CA HIS A 57 -26.78 -0.81 9.04
C HIS A 57 -26.00 0.33 8.37
N HIS A 58 -24.78 0.06 7.91
CA HIS A 58 -23.82 1.09 7.49
C HIS A 58 -23.10 0.75 6.17
N HIS A 59 -23.74 -0.03 5.29
CA HIS A 59 -23.13 -0.45 4.02
C HIS A 59 -22.63 0.72 3.16
N ALA A 60 -23.37 1.84 3.14
CA ALA A 60 -22.95 3.04 2.43
C ALA A 60 -21.65 3.63 3.00
N LEU A 61 -21.46 3.61 4.33
CA LEU A 61 -20.22 4.04 4.96
C LEU A 61 -19.05 3.11 4.61
N LEU A 62 -19.27 1.79 4.59
CA LEU A 62 -18.25 0.83 4.16
C LEU A 62 -17.83 1.06 2.70
N ARG A 63 -18.79 1.27 1.80
CA ARG A 63 -18.48 1.54 0.39
C ARG A 63 -17.77 2.88 0.19
N ASN A 64 -18.21 3.93 0.89
CA ASN A 64 -17.56 5.24 0.83
C ASN A 64 -16.15 5.20 1.42
N GLY A 65 -15.98 4.52 2.56
CA GLY A 65 -14.68 4.31 3.20
C GLY A 65 -13.74 3.49 2.32
N TYR A 66 -14.24 2.52 1.58
CA TYR A 66 -13.45 1.73 0.62
C TYR A 66 -12.88 2.60 -0.50
N TRP A 67 -13.70 3.44 -1.11
CA TRP A 67 -13.24 4.38 -2.14
C TRP A 67 -12.31 5.43 -1.57
N LEU A 68 -12.58 5.92 -0.36
CA LEU A 68 -11.69 6.85 0.34
C LEU A 68 -10.32 6.21 0.59
N ALA A 69 -10.25 4.95 1.00
CA ALA A 69 -9.00 4.24 1.20
C ALA A 69 -8.21 4.12 -0.12
N TRP A 70 -8.86 3.81 -1.25
CA TRP A 70 -8.24 3.86 -2.57
C TRP A 70 -7.72 5.25 -2.92
N LEU A 71 -8.49 6.31 -2.65
CA LEU A 71 -8.05 7.70 -2.89
C LEU A 71 -6.82 8.06 -2.06
N ILE A 72 -6.76 7.63 -0.80
CA ILE A 72 -5.58 7.82 0.07
C ILE A 72 -4.37 7.11 -0.52
N HIS A 73 -4.50 5.82 -0.89
CA HIS A 73 -3.41 5.06 -1.51
C HIS A 73 -2.92 5.69 -2.82
N VAL A 74 -3.83 6.20 -3.66
CA VAL A 74 -3.48 6.97 -4.86
C VAL A 74 -2.71 8.24 -4.47
N GLY A 75 -3.20 9.02 -3.50
CA GLY A 75 -2.51 10.22 -3.02
C GLY A 75 -1.09 9.92 -2.52
N GLU A 76 -0.93 8.87 -1.72
CA GLU A 76 0.36 8.43 -1.18
C GLU A 76 1.31 7.98 -2.29
N SER A 77 0.80 7.25 -3.29
CA SER A 77 1.60 6.81 -4.44
C SER A 77 2.12 7.98 -5.28
N LEU A 78 1.31 9.04 -5.46
CA LEU A 78 1.73 10.28 -6.12
C LEU A 78 2.78 11.03 -5.28
N CYS A 79 2.56 11.13 -3.97
CA CYS A 79 3.54 11.71 -3.04
C CYS A 79 4.88 10.96 -3.09
N ALA A 80 4.86 9.63 -3.19
CA ALA A 80 6.08 8.83 -3.32
C ALA A 80 6.87 9.19 -4.59
N VAL A 81 6.21 9.35 -5.74
CA VAL A 81 6.88 9.78 -6.98
C VAL A 81 7.50 11.16 -6.85
N VAL A 82 6.77 12.12 -6.26
CA VAL A 82 7.29 13.47 -6.00
C VAL A 82 8.51 13.41 -5.06
N LEU A 83 8.44 12.59 -4.02
CA LEU A 83 9.53 12.41 -3.06
C LEU A 83 10.76 11.74 -3.68
N CYS A 84 10.58 10.76 -4.57
CA CYS A 84 11.66 10.19 -5.37
C CYS A 84 12.39 11.27 -6.19
N LYS A 85 11.63 12.12 -6.90
CA LYS A 85 12.20 13.23 -7.68
C LYS A 85 12.96 14.22 -6.79
N SER A 86 12.39 14.57 -5.63
CA SER A 86 13.04 15.44 -4.64
C SER A 86 14.35 14.86 -4.08
N LYS A 87 14.45 13.53 -3.95
CA LYS A 87 15.65 12.82 -3.49
C LYS A 87 16.66 12.52 -4.60
N GLY A 88 16.44 13.03 -5.82
CA GLY A 88 17.34 12.83 -6.95
C GLY A 88 17.24 11.44 -7.59
N ILE A 89 16.22 10.65 -7.24
CA ILE A 89 15.93 9.37 -7.90
C ILE A 89 15.21 9.71 -9.20
N THR A 90 15.97 9.88 -10.29
CA THR A 90 15.44 10.19 -11.63
C THR A 90 15.16 8.94 -12.46
N ASP A 91 15.56 7.77 -11.97
CA ASP A 91 15.29 6.49 -12.64
C ASP A 91 13.78 6.20 -12.67
N GLY A 92 13.24 6.06 -13.88
CA GLY A 92 11.80 5.85 -14.09
C GLY A 92 11.29 4.50 -13.59
N ARG A 93 12.13 3.46 -13.58
CA ARG A 93 11.74 2.14 -13.06
C ARG A 93 11.70 2.15 -11.55
N ALA A 94 12.67 2.76 -10.89
CA ALA A 94 12.68 2.91 -9.44
C ALA A 94 11.46 3.74 -8.97
N GLN A 95 11.13 4.83 -9.66
CA GLN A 95 9.92 5.61 -9.39
C GLN A 95 8.64 4.79 -9.57
N LEU A 96 8.55 3.97 -10.62
CA LEU A 96 7.40 3.08 -10.84
C LEU A 96 7.29 2.03 -9.74
N LEU A 97 8.40 1.43 -9.30
CA LEU A 97 8.39 0.46 -8.20
C LEU A 97 7.96 1.11 -6.88
N TRP A 98 8.44 2.32 -6.57
CA TRP A 98 7.99 3.09 -5.41
C TRP A 98 6.52 3.48 -5.49
N PHE A 99 6.04 3.87 -6.68
CA PHE A 99 4.63 4.15 -6.93
C PHE A 99 3.79 2.90 -6.67
N LEU A 100 4.11 1.76 -7.30
CA LEU A 100 3.36 0.52 -7.18
C LEU A 100 3.39 -0.01 -5.74
N GLN A 101 4.54 0.03 -5.07
CA GLN A 101 4.65 -0.38 -3.68
C GLN A 101 3.81 0.52 -2.77
N THR A 102 3.80 1.83 -2.99
CA THR A 102 3.04 2.77 -2.16
C THR A 102 1.55 2.72 -2.47
N PHE A 103 1.17 2.47 -3.72
CA PHE A 103 -0.22 2.26 -4.11
C PHE A 103 -0.80 1.01 -3.45
N LEU A 104 -0.03 -0.07 -3.32
CA LEU A 104 -0.50 -1.32 -2.69
C LEU A 104 -0.39 -1.31 -1.16
N PHE A 105 0.66 -0.69 -0.61
CA PHE A 105 1.00 -0.79 0.81
C PHE A 105 0.95 0.54 1.58
N GLY A 106 0.56 1.62 0.92
CA GLY A 106 0.32 2.93 1.52
C GLY A 106 1.48 3.49 2.35
N ILE A 107 1.13 4.06 3.51
CA ILE A 107 2.06 4.66 4.49
C ILE A 107 3.27 3.76 4.79
N ALA A 108 3.09 2.44 4.90
CA ALA A 108 4.19 1.53 5.23
C ALA A 108 5.31 1.56 4.18
N SER A 109 4.98 1.83 2.91
CA SER A 109 5.96 2.07 1.84
C SER A 109 6.52 3.50 1.90
N LEU A 110 5.64 4.49 2.08
CA LEU A 110 6.02 5.90 2.11
C LEU A 110 7.01 6.21 3.26
N SER A 111 6.83 5.61 4.44
CA SER A 111 7.74 5.77 5.58
C SER A 111 9.15 5.27 5.28
N ILE A 112 9.30 4.19 4.50
CA ILE A 112 10.61 3.69 4.08
C ILE A 112 11.24 4.66 3.09
N LEU A 113 10.47 5.20 2.15
CA LEU A 113 10.98 6.21 1.21
C LEU A 113 11.39 7.52 1.90
N ILE A 114 10.64 7.95 2.92
CA ILE A 114 11.00 9.12 3.75
C ILE A 114 12.33 8.86 4.46
N ALA A 115 12.48 7.70 5.09
CA ALA A 115 13.69 7.28 5.80
C ALA A 115 14.88 7.02 4.85
N TYR A 116 14.62 6.67 3.60
CA TYR A 116 15.65 6.39 2.61
C TYR A 116 16.49 7.65 2.36
N ARG A 117 17.78 7.58 2.69
CA ARG A 117 18.78 8.56 2.28
C ARG A 117 19.52 8.00 1.07
N PRO A 118 19.48 8.66 -0.09
CA PRO A 118 20.26 8.22 -1.24
C PRO A 118 21.73 8.19 -0.84
N LYS A 119 22.37 7.01 -0.97
CA LYS A 119 23.83 6.92 -0.84
C LYS A 119 24.40 7.79 -1.95
N HIS A 120 24.95 8.95 -1.59
CA HIS A 120 25.79 9.73 -2.49
C HIS A 120 26.98 8.81 -2.80
N GLN A 121 26.96 8.14 -3.95
CA GLN A 121 28.18 7.51 -4.45
C GLN A 121 29.15 8.66 -4.66
N LYS A 122 30.14 8.79 -3.76
CA LYS A 122 31.32 9.59 -4.02
C LYS A 122 31.93 8.99 -5.28
N GLN A 123 31.84 9.70 -6.39
CA GLN A 123 32.73 9.46 -7.52
C GLN A 123 34.14 9.77 -7.01
N THR A 124 34.95 8.74 -6.84
CA THR A 124 36.41 8.84 -6.80
C THR A 124 36.95 8.95 -8.21
#